data_AF-X0XCE6-F1
#
_entry.id   AF-X0XCE6-F1
#
_cell.length_a   1.000
_cell.length_b   1.000
_cell.length_c   1.000
_cell.angle_alpha   90.00
_cell.angle_beta   90.00
_cell.angle_gamma   90.00
#
_symmetry.space_group_name_H-M   'P 1'
#
loop_
_entity.id
_entity.type
_entity.pdbx_description
1 polymer ?
#
loop_
_entity_poly.entity_id
_entity_poly.type
_entity_poly.pdbx_seq_one_letter_code
_entity_poly.pdbx_strand_id
1 'polypeptide(L)'
;GLFGSSTCETAEIARLAGWLKEHLSRIPDTEFPVEVAELIEAVLDDLRQEYNWDRAATIRENYRAQIRQGASGKTCVISGDFLERLLVLIGNRALTGIKNAVNPRTGLLNTYYIAEPTEMQLQENSGDSGAGEPGSNSMRLNVTSFQQEPLPLFLEGQVHWLRVLSDRDKTREIHQAVHNSALFDTELRMYKLNESLKSCSPKIGRAQMFTRGWFENESIWLHMSYKYLLELLRCGLVEEFFEDAKTMLVPFMDPAVYGRS
;
A
#
# COMPACT_ATOMS: atom_id res chain seq x y z
N GLY A 1 -11.38 12.21 -9.40
CA GLY A 1 -9.97 11.96 -9.02
C GLY A 1 -9.65 10.52 -9.34
N LEU A 2 -8.37 10.15 -9.43
CA LEU A 2 -8.01 8.75 -9.59
C LEU A 2 -8.24 8.03 -8.28
N PHE A 3 -8.92 6.89 -8.36
CA PHE A 3 -8.93 5.92 -7.27
C PHE A 3 -7.61 5.14 -7.37
N GLY A 4 -6.61 5.66 -6.68
CA GLY A 4 -5.34 4.97 -6.50
C GLY A 4 -5.46 3.98 -5.35
N SER A 5 -4.83 2.82 -5.51
CA SER A 5 -4.55 1.91 -4.41
C SER A 5 -3.08 1.54 -4.44
N SER A 6 -2.54 1.23 -3.26
CA SER A 6 -1.15 0.87 -3.09
C SER A 6 -1.04 -0.35 -2.20
N THR A 7 -0.23 -1.30 -2.67
CA THR A 7 0.03 -2.53 -1.93
C THR A 7 1.01 -2.32 -0.79
N CYS A 8 1.75 -1.21 -0.78
CA CYS A 8 2.70 -0.88 0.28
C CYS A 8 1.99 -0.73 1.62
N GLU A 9 0.89 0.02 1.67
CA GLU A 9 0.06 0.23 2.86
C GLU A 9 -0.62 -1.08 3.27
N THR A 10 -1.03 -1.89 2.30
CA THR A 10 -1.59 -3.22 2.57
C THR A 10 -0.55 -4.13 3.24
N ALA A 11 0.68 -4.13 2.74
CA ALA A 11 1.80 -4.85 3.34
C ALA A 11 2.18 -4.32 4.72
N GLU A 12 2.20 -3.00 4.93
CA GLU A 12 2.46 -2.43 6.26
C GLU A 12 1.34 -2.77 7.27
N ILE A 13 0.08 -2.81 6.84
CA ILE A 13 -1.03 -3.26 7.69
C ILE A 13 -0.81 -4.73 8.12
N ALA A 14 -0.47 -5.62 7.17
CA ALA A 14 -0.16 -7.01 7.49
C ALA A 14 1.02 -7.13 8.47
N ARG A 15 2.09 -6.35 8.22
CA ARG A 15 3.30 -6.33 9.05
C ARG A 15 2.99 -5.86 10.48
N LEU A 16 2.26 -4.76 10.63
CA LEU A 16 1.93 -4.18 11.94
C LEU A 16 0.99 -5.10 12.73
N ALA A 17 0.00 -5.70 12.08
CA ALA A 17 -0.87 -6.69 12.71
C ALA A 17 -0.09 -7.92 13.19
N GLY A 18 0.82 -8.43 12.36
CA GLY A 18 1.73 -9.52 12.73
C GLY A 18 2.65 -9.15 13.89
N TRP A 19 3.30 -7.99 13.80
CA TRP A 19 4.24 -7.50 14.81
C TRP A 19 3.57 -7.33 16.19
N LEU A 20 2.38 -6.72 16.25
CA LEU A 20 1.63 -6.54 17.50
C LEU A 20 1.29 -7.89 18.14
N LYS A 21 0.86 -8.87 17.34
CA LYS A 21 0.54 -10.21 17.83
C LYS A 21 1.75 -11.00 18.31
N GLU A 22 2.90 -10.81 17.67
CA GLU A 22 4.15 -11.47 18.06
C GLU A 22 4.72 -10.90 19.36
N HIS A 23 4.62 -9.58 19.54
CA HIS A 23 5.28 -8.88 20.66
C HIS A 23 4.39 -8.70 21.89
N LEU A 24 3.07 -8.89 21.76
CA LEU A 24 2.14 -8.86 22.88
C LEU A 24 1.72 -10.29 23.23
N SER A 25 2.15 -10.79 24.38
CA SER A 25 1.73 -12.11 24.89
C SER A 25 0.22 -12.23 25.09
N ARG A 26 -0.43 -11.08 25.37
CA ARG A 26 -1.87 -10.90 25.40
C ARG A 26 -2.16 -9.45 25.05
N ILE A 27 -3.14 -9.21 24.19
CA ILE A 27 -3.59 -7.86 23.89
C ILE A 27 -4.40 -7.35 25.10
N PRO A 28 -4.08 -6.17 25.67
CA PRO A 28 -4.78 -5.66 26.84
C PRO A 28 -6.13 -5.07 26.46
N ASP A 29 -7.06 -5.11 27.42
CA ASP A 29 -8.25 -4.27 27.37
C ASP A 29 -7.82 -2.80 27.25
N THR A 30 -8.39 -2.08 26.28
CA THR A 30 -7.94 -0.74 25.94
C THR A 30 -9.11 0.23 25.90
N GLU A 31 -8.93 1.39 26.51
CA GLU A 31 -9.91 2.47 26.49
C GLU A 31 -9.78 3.28 25.20
N PHE A 32 -10.90 3.49 24.50
CA PHE A 32 -11.00 4.28 23.29
C PHE A 32 -12.10 5.34 23.42
N PRO A 33 -12.03 6.46 22.68
CA PRO A 33 -13.20 7.30 22.43
C PRO A 33 -14.34 6.45 21.86
N VAL A 34 -15.58 6.71 22.27
CA VAL A 34 -16.74 5.90 21.87
C VAL A 34 -16.87 5.80 20.35
N GLU A 35 -16.62 6.90 19.62
CA GLU A 35 -16.70 6.91 18.15
C GLU A 35 -15.64 6.00 17.49
N VAL A 36 -14.47 5.85 18.13
CA VAL A 36 -13.41 4.93 17.66
C VAL A 36 -13.79 3.49 17.96
N ALA A 37 -14.45 3.22 19.08
CA ALA A 37 -14.94 1.88 19.39
C ALA A 37 -16.05 1.43 18.44
N GLU A 38 -17.00 2.32 18.13
CA GLU A 38 -18.03 2.08 17.12
C GLU A 38 -17.41 1.81 15.73
N LEU A 39 -16.36 2.55 15.35
CA LEU A 39 -15.59 2.28 14.14
C LEU A 39 -14.95 0.88 14.17
N ILE A 40 -14.31 0.51 15.27
CA ILE A 40 -13.67 -0.80 15.45
C ILE A 40 -14.69 -1.94 15.31
N GLU A 41 -15.87 -1.80 15.93
CA GLU A 41 -16.95 -2.78 15.82
C GLU A 41 -17.45 -2.92 14.37
N ALA A 42 -17.74 -1.79 13.71
CA ALA A 42 -18.20 -1.78 12.31
C ALA A 42 -17.17 -2.41 11.37
N VAL A 43 -15.87 -2.12 11.57
CA VAL A 43 -14.78 -2.74 10.80
C VAL A 43 -14.70 -4.24 11.07
N LEU A 44 -14.84 -4.69 12.31
CA LEU A 44 -14.80 -6.11 12.64
C LEU A 44 -15.93 -6.89 11.95
N ASP A 45 -17.13 -6.32 11.91
CA ASP A 45 -18.27 -6.95 11.25
C ASP A 45 -18.11 -6.98 9.72
N ASP A 46 -17.55 -5.93 9.11
CA ASP A 46 -17.19 -5.92 7.69
C ASP A 46 -16.08 -6.92 7.34
N LEU A 47 -15.16 -7.16 8.28
CA LEU A 47 -14.06 -8.12 8.12
C LEU A 47 -14.51 -9.58 7.97
N ARG A 48 -15.77 -9.90 8.30
CA ARG A 48 -16.36 -11.23 8.11
C ARG A 48 -16.94 -11.45 6.72
N GLN A 49 -17.14 -10.38 5.95
CA GLN A 49 -17.76 -10.42 4.62
C GLN A 49 -16.70 -10.33 3.53
N GLU A 50 -17.04 -10.67 2.28
CA GLU A 50 -16.18 -10.35 1.16
C GLU A 50 -15.95 -8.83 1.06
N TYR A 51 -14.72 -8.42 0.71
CA TYR A 51 -14.38 -7.00 0.64
C TYR A 51 -15.27 -6.27 -0.35
N ASN A 52 -15.81 -5.13 0.09
CA ASN A 52 -16.57 -4.23 -0.75
C ASN A 52 -16.13 -2.80 -0.46
N TRP A 53 -15.69 -2.10 -1.51
CA TRP A 53 -15.16 -0.75 -1.39
C TRP A 53 -16.21 0.25 -0.87
N ASP A 54 -17.46 0.15 -1.31
CA ASP A 54 -18.53 1.08 -0.93
C ASP A 54 -18.90 0.94 0.55
N ARG A 55 -19.02 -0.30 1.05
CA ARG A 55 -19.21 -0.55 2.49
C ARG A 55 -18.04 -0.02 3.31
N ALA A 56 -16.80 -0.33 2.93
CA ALA A 56 -15.62 0.13 3.65
C ALA A 56 -15.51 1.67 3.65
N ALA A 57 -15.86 2.31 2.53
CA ALA A 57 -15.94 3.76 2.41
C ALA A 57 -17.04 4.33 3.32
N THR A 58 -18.23 3.72 3.32
CA THR A 58 -19.38 4.12 4.14
C THR A 58 -19.04 4.07 5.63
N ILE A 59 -18.41 2.99 6.11
CA ILE A 59 -17.94 2.88 7.50
C ILE A 59 -17.01 4.04 7.86
N ARG A 60 -16.03 4.35 7.00
CA ARG A 60 -15.10 5.46 7.21
C ARG A 60 -15.78 6.82 7.19
N GLU A 61 -16.70 7.06 6.26
CA GLU A 61 -17.39 8.34 6.14
C GLU A 61 -18.40 8.55 7.28
N ASN A 62 -19.04 7.49 7.77
CA ASN A 62 -19.89 7.55 8.97
C ASN A 62 -19.09 7.99 10.19
N TYR A 63 -17.93 7.36 10.44
CA TYR A 63 -17.02 7.79 11.50
C TYR A 63 -16.59 9.26 11.35
N ARG A 64 -16.18 9.68 10.14
CA ARG A 64 -15.81 11.08 9.86
C ARG A 64 -16.96 12.05 10.09
N ALA A 65 -18.20 11.65 9.81
CA ALA A 65 -19.38 12.47 10.05
C ALA A 65 -19.65 12.63 11.55
N GLN A 66 -19.51 11.55 12.34
CA GLN A 66 -19.67 11.59 13.80
C GLN A 66 -18.70 12.58 14.45
N ILE A 67 -17.42 12.56 14.06
CA ILE A 67 -16.40 13.42 14.68
C ILE A 67 -16.27 14.81 14.04
N ARG A 68 -17.07 15.12 13.02
CA ARG A 68 -16.90 16.36 12.23
C ARG A 68 -17.00 17.63 13.07
N GLN A 69 -17.89 17.62 14.07
CA GLN A 69 -18.13 18.76 14.97
C GLN A 69 -17.37 18.62 16.31
N GLY A 70 -16.43 17.68 16.39
CA GLY A 70 -15.72 17.31 17.61
C GLY A 70 -16.17 15.95 18.15
N ALA A 71 -15.28 15.31 18.93
CA ALA A 71 -15.59 14.07 19.63
C ALA A 71 -16.45 14.34 20.88
N SER A 72 -17.25 13.36 21.29
CA SER A 72 -18.13 13.46 22.46
C SER A 72 -17.38 13.58 23.80
N GLY A 73 -16.09 13.24 23.83
CA GLY A 73 -15.28 13.15 25.04
C GLY A 73 -15.59 11.93 25.91
N LYS A 74 -16.50 11.06 25.48
CA LYS A 74 -16.81 9.80 26.17
C LYS A 74 -15.82 8.72 25.73
N THR A 75 -15.51 7.84 26.66
CA THR A 75 -14.67 6.66 26.41
C THR A 75 -15.41 5.37 26.71
N CYS A 76 -14.94 4.28 26.11
CA CYS A 76 -15.36 2.93 26.47
C CYS A 76 -14.17 1.96 26.33
N VAL A 77 -14.25 0.83 27.05
CA VAL A 77 -13.21 -0.20 27.03
C VAL A 77 -13.58 -1.27 26.02
N ILE A 78 -12.66 -1.56 25.10
CA ILE A 78 -12.74 -2.71 24.19
C ILE A 78 -11.84 -3.81 24.75
N SER A 79 -12.36 -5.03 24.82
CA SER A 79 -11.58 -6.14 25.37
C SER A 79 -10.41 -6.54 24.47
N GLY A 80 -9.34 -7.00 25.10
CA GLY A 80 -8.15 -7.50 24.43
C GLY A 80 -8.45 -8.60 23.41
N ASP A 81 -9.34 -9.53 23.77
CA ASP A 81 -9.77 -10.63 22.89
C ASP A 81 -10.50 -10.11 21.64
N PHE A 82 -11.23 -9.00 21.75
CA PHE A 82 -11.89 -8.37 20.62
C PHE A 82 -10.88 -7.72 19.67
N LEU A 83 -9.90 -7.00 20.24
CA LEU A 83 -8.80 -6.40 19.48
C LEU A 83 -7.90 -7.45 18.82
N GLU A 84 -7.68 -8.60 19.48
CA GLU A 84 -6.95 -9.72 18.89
C GLU A 84 -7.65 -10.25 17.64
N ARG A 85 -8.97 -10.49 17.74
CA ARG A 85 -9.78 -10.91 16.58
C ARG A 85 -9.73 -9.89 15.45
N LEU A 86 -9.78 -8.60 15.76
CA LEU A 86 -9.63 -7.53 14.78
C LEU A 86 -8.28 -7.63 14.05
N LEU A 87 -7.16 -7.71 14.78
CA LEU A 87 -5.82 -7.80 14.18
C LEU A 87 -5.64 -9.05 13.33
N VAL A 88 -6.16 -10.20 13.78
CA VAL A 88 -6.15 -11.45 12.99
C VAL A 88 -6.86 -11.26 11.66
N LEU A 89 -8.08 -10.72 11.67
CA LEU A 89 -8.88 -10.58 10.45
C LEU A 89 -8.32 -9.51 9.51
N ILE A 90 -7.84 -8.37 10.04
CA ILE A 90 -7.15 -7.35 9.25
C ILE A 90 -5.90 -7.93 8.59
N GLY A 91 -5.06 -8.64 9.34
CA GLY A 91 -3.85 -9.27 8.84
C GLY A 91 -4.16 -10.27 7.72
N ASN A 92 -5.14 -11.14 7.92
CA ASN A 92 -5.54 -12.14 6.92
C ASN A 92 -6.07 -11.49 5.63
N ARG A 93 -6.88 -10.43 5.76
CA ARG A 93 -7.38 -9.67 4.61
C ARG A 93 -6.25 -8.99 3.84
N ALA A 94 -5.32 -8.38 4.56
CA ALA A 94 -4.15 -7.73 3.96
C ALA A 94 -3.25 -8.74 3.23
N LEU A 95 -2.94 -9.88 3.84
CA LEU A 95 -2.19 -10.96 3.20
C LEU A 95 -2.87 -11.50 1.93
N THR A 96 -4.20 -11.62 1.97
CA THR A 96 -4.99 -12.01 0.79
C THR A 96 -4.87 -10.95 -0.31
N GLY A 97 -4.97 -9.66 0.04
CA GLY A 97 -4.77 -8.55 -0.90
C GLY A 97 -3.38 -8.57 -1.54
N ILE A 98 -2.32 -8.78 -0.76
CA ILE A 98 -0.94 -8.90 -1.25
C ILE A 98 -0.82 -10.07 -2.22
N LYS A 99 -1.35 -11.24 -1.86
CA LYS A 99 -1.34 -12.43 -2.72
C LYS A 99 -2.00 -12.15 -4.07
N ASN A 100 -3.15 -11.48 -4.07
CA ASN A 100 -3.89 -11.12 -5.29
C ASN A 100 -3.15 -10.08 -6.14
N ALA A 101 -2.29 -9.27 -5.52
CA ALA A 101 -1.51 -8.25 -6.21
C ALA A 101 -0.23 -8.78 -6.88
N VAL A 102 0.21 -10.01 -6.57
CA VAL A 102 1.37 -10.64 -7.22
C VAL A 102 1.04 -10.93 -8.68
N ASN A 103 1.87 -10.42 -9.59
CA ASN A 103 1.75 -10.70 -11.01
C ASN A 103 2.20 -12.15 -11.28
N PRO A 104 1.32 -13.03 -11.79
CA PRO A 104 1.63 -14.45 -11.95
C PRO A 104 2.69 -14.71 -13.03
N ARG A 105 2.94 -13.75 -13.93
CA ARG A 105 3.95 -13.90 -15.00
C ARG A 105 5.35 -13.55 -14.52
N THR A 106 5.48 -12.52 -13.68
CA THR A 106 6.78 -12.03 -13.21
C THR A 106 7.13 -12.52 -11.81
N GLY A 107 6.13 -12.95 -11.03
CA GLY A 107 6.30 -13.25 -9.61
C GLY A 107 6.51 -12.02 -8.73
N LEU A 108 6.38 -10.81 -9.28
CA LEU A 108 6.61 -9.54 -8.58
C LEU A 108 5.29 -8.88 -8.16
N LEU A 109 5.35 -8.10 -7.08
CA LEU A 109 4.18 -7.40 -6.55
C LEU A 109 3.87 -6.17 -7.41
N ASN A 110 2.66 -6.07 -7.96
CA ASN A 110 2.22 -4.80 -8.55
C ASN A 110 2.02 -3.78 -7.43
N THR A 111 2.67 -2.62 -7.51
CA THR A 111 2.74 -1.67 -6.38
C THR A 111 1.56 -0.73 -6.32
N TYR A 112 1.26 -0.10 -7.46
CA TYR A 112 0.26 0.94 -7.59
C TYR A 112 -0.73 0.58 -8.70
N TYR A 113 -1.96 1.05 -8.56
CA TYR A 113 -3.03 0.81 -9.53
C TYR A 113 -3.76 2.09 -9.90
N ILE A 114 -4.24 2.13 -11.14
CA ILE A 114 -5.33 3.01 -11.57
C ILE A 114 -6.62 2.20 -11.50
N ALA A 115 -7.64 2.73 -10.82
CA ALA A 115 -8.99 2.19 -10.92
C ALA A 115 -9.88 3.14 -11.74
N GLU A 116 -10.41 2.63 -12.85
CA GLU A 116 -11.36 3.35 -13.71
C GLU A 116 -12.78 2.81 -13.52
N PRO A 117 -13.79 3.67 -13.28
CA PRO A 117 -15.19 3.25 -13.22
C PRO A 117 -15.63 2.58 -14.52
N THR A 118 -16.20 1.37 -14.43
CA THR A 118 -16.73 0.64 -15.59
C THR A 118 -18.24 0.73 -15.70
N GLU A 119 -18.93 0.83 -14.57
CA GLU A 119 -20.39 0.95 -14.52
C GLU A 119 -20.79 2.15 -13.65
N MET A 120 -21.61 3.02 -14.22
CA MET A 120 -22.12 4.22 -13.58
C MET A 120 -23.63 4.27 -13.73
N GLN A 121 -24.34 4.40 -12.62
CA GLN A 121 -25.78 4.61 -12.60
C GLN A 121 -26.06 6.03 -12.11
N LEU A 122 -26.91 6.74 -12.85
CA LEU A 122 -27.39 8.04 -12.43
C LEU A 122 -28.59 7.83 -11.51
N GLN A 123 -28.50 8.36 -10.30
CA GLN A 123 -29.61 8.39 -9.37
C GLN A 123 -30.18 9.80 -9.33
N GLU A 124 -31.46 9.94 -9.66
CA GLU A 124 -32.19 11.19 -9.47
C GLU A 124 -32.33 11.43 -7.97
N ASN A 125 -32.00 12.64 -7.52
CA ASN A 125 -32.28 13.07 -6.16
C ASN A 125 -33.80 13.22 -6.01
N SER A 126 -34.49 12.17 -5.56
CA SER A 126 -35.88 12.29 -5.13
C SER A 126 -35.94 12.93 -3.74
N GLY A 127 -35.62 14.24 -3.66
CA GLY A 127 -35.99 15.13 -2.57
C GLY A 127 -35.30 14.93 -1.21
N ASP A 128 -35.07 16.06 -0.55
CA ASP A 128 -34.97 16.22 0.92
C ASP A 128 -33.73 15.68 1.65
N SER A 129 -32.53 16.04 1.18
CA SER A 129 -31.36 16.14 2.06
C SER A 129 -30.91 17.60 2.13
N GLY A 130 -31.26 18.29 3.22
CA GLY A 130 -31.07 19.71 3.50
C GLY A 130 -29.62 20.20 3.60
N ALA A 131 -28.79 19.91 2.60
CA ALA A 131 -27.41 20.38 2.50
C ALA A 131 -27.01 20.78 1.06
N GLY A 132 -27.98 21.00 0.17
CA GLY A 132 -27.76 21.52 -1.18
C GLY A 132 -28.32 22.93 -1.34
N GLU A 133 -27.63 23.77 -2.12
CA GLU A 133 -28.18 25.07 -2.54
C GLU A 133 -29.54 24.88 -3.24
N PRO A 134 -30.56 25.69 -2.93
CA PRO A 134 -31.86 25.61 -3.59
C PRO A 134 -31.69 25.86 -5.10
N GLY A 135 -31.97 24.83 -5.91
CA GLY A 135 -31.87 24.89 -7.38
C GLY A 135 -30.76 24.05 -8.00
N SER A 136 -29.89 23.42 -7.19
CA SER A 136 -28.92 22.44 -7.71
C SER A 136 -29.59 21.08 -7.87
N ASN A 137 -29.94 20.71 -9.09
CA ASN A 137 -30.35 19.35 -9.43
C ASN A 137 -29.10 18.44 -9.38
N SER A 138 -28.58 18.16 -8.19
CA SER A 138 -27.35 17.38 -8.04
C SER A 138 -27.66 15.90 -8.33
N MET A 139 -27.37 15.46 -9.54
CA MET A 139 -27.45 14.04 -9.90
C MET A 139 -26.38 13.28 -9.11
N ARG A 140 -26.75 12.23 -8.39
CA ARG A 140 -25.78 11.36 -7.70
C ARG A 140 -25.31 10.30 -8.70
N LEU A 141 -24.00 10.24 -8.92
CA LEU A 141 -23.36 9.18 -9.68
C LEU A 141 -23.05 8.02 -8.73
N ASN A 142 -23.67 6.87 -8.95
CA ASN A 142 -23.35 5.63 -8.24
C ASN A 142 -22.43 4.78 -9.13
N VAL A 143 -21.23 4.44 -8.63
CA VAL A 143 -20.26 3.60 -9.34
C VAL A 143 -20.32 2.20 -8.76
N THR A 144 -20.72 1.20 -9.56
CA THR A 144 -20.91 -0.18 -9.08
C THR A 144 -19.72 -1.09 -9.33
N SER A 145 -18.84 -0.74 -10.28
CA SER A 145 -17.66 -1.53 -10.60
C SER A 145 -16.50 -0.67 -11.12
N PHE A 146 -15.29 -1.21 -10.92
CA PHE A 146 -14.04 -0.59 -11.36
C PHE A 146 -13.19 -1.63 -12.12
N GLN A 147 -12.56 -1.19 -13.20
CA GLN A 147 -11.44 -1.89 -13.81
C GLN A 147 -10.15 -1.37 -13.20
N GLN A 148 -9.35 -2.28 -12.63
CA GLN A 148 -8.04 -1.95 -12.08
C GLN A 148 -6.93 -2.30 -13.06
N GLU A 149 -6.03 -1.35 -13.29
CA GLU A 149 -4.84 -1.53 -14.11
C GLU A 149 -3.59 -1.27 -13.26
N PRO A 150 -2.66 -2.23 -13.16
CA PRO A 150 -1.41 -2.01 -12.45
C PRO A 150 -0.53 -1.01 -13.21
N LEU A 151 0.13 -0.13 -12.45
CA LEU A 151 1.21 0.70 -12.98
C LEU A 151 2.47 -0.16 -13.23
N PRO A 152 3.43 0.34 -14.03
CA PRO A 152 4.76 -0.27 -14.15
C PRO A 152 5.38 -0.52 -12.78
N LEU A 153 6.31 -1.48 -12.68
CA LEU A 153 6.82 -1.90 -11.37
C LEU A 153 7.51 -0.76 -10.63
N PHE A 154 7.34 -0.75 -9.30
CA PHE A 154 8.11 0.08 -8.38
C PHE A 154 8.88 -0.82 -7.42
N LEU A 155 10.12 -0.42 -7.12
CA LEU A 155 10.96 -1.13 -6.15
C LEU A 155 10.33 -1.14 -4.76
N GLU A 156 9.63 -0.04 -4.42
CA GLU A 156 8.96 0.14 -3.13
C GLU A 156 8.00 -1.00 -2.77
N GLY A 157 7.17 -1.46 -3.73
CA GLY A 157 6.27 -2.58 -3.48
C GLY A 157 7.01 -3.84 -3.07
N GLN A 158 8.18 -4.10 -3.67
CA GLN A 158 8.98 -5.27 -3.34
C GLN A 158 9.61 -5.13 -1.95
N VAL A 159 10.12 -3.95 -1.60
CA VAL A 159 10.62 -3.65 -0.25
C VAL A 159 9.56 -3.96 0.81
N HIS A 160 8.35 -3.44 0.61
CA HIS A 160 7.25 -3.66 1.54
C HIS A 160 6.81 -5.13 1.60
N TRP A 161 6.85 -5.84 0.47
CA TRP A 161 6.53 -7.26 0.44
C TRP A 161 7.55 -8.10 1.22
N LEU A 162 8.85 -7.82 1.05
CA LEU A 162 9.92 -8.53 1.76
C LEU A 162 9.79 -8.40 3.28
N ARG A 163 9.32 -7.27 3.80
CA ARG A 163 9.08 -7.08 5.25
C ARG A 163 8.02 -8.00 5.85
N VAL A 164 7.14 -8.55 5.02
CA VAL A 164 6.04 -9.44 5.45
C VAL A 164 6.41 -10.91 5.20
N LEU A 165 7.44 -11.18 4.39
CA LEU A 165 7.89 -12.52 4.08
C LEU A 165 8.86 -13.04 5.15
N SER A 166 8.68 -14.31 5.51
CA SER A 166 9.58 -15.05 6.41
C SER A 166 10.31 -16.19 5.70
N ASP A 167 9.99 -16.46 4.42
CA ASP A 167 10.56 -17.54 3.64
C ASP A 167 11.77 -17.07 2.83
N ARG A 168 12.96 -17.57 3.20
CA ARG A 168 14.24 -17.22 2.57
C ARG A 168 14.28 -17.62 1.09
N ASP A 169 13.77 -18.79 0.74
CA ASP A 169 13.82 -19.28 -0.64
C ASP A 169 12.86 -18.47 -1.51
N LYS A 170 11.68 -18.13 -0.97
CA LYS A 170 10.76 -17.23 -1.66
C LYS A 170 11.35 -15.83 -1.85
N THR A 171 12.03 -15.29 -0.84
CA THR A 171 12.71 -14.01 -0.96
C THR A 171 13.81 -14.06 -2.01
N ARG A 172 14.55 -15.16 -2.13
CA ARG A 172 15.55 -15.34 -3.20
C ARG A 172 14.93 -15.36 -4.58
N GLU A 173 13.81 -16.05 -4.77
CA GLU A 173 13.07 -16.02 -6.03
C GLU A 173 12.66 -14.59 -6.41
N ILE A 174 12.12 -13.83 -5.44
CA ILE A 174 11.71 -12.44 -5.65
C ILE A 174 12.91 -11.57 -6.00
N HIS A 175 14.02 -11.73 -5.28
CA HIS A 175 15.24 -10.98 -5.55
C HIS A 175 15.78 -11.23 -6.97
N GLN A 176 15.83 -12.49 -7.39
CA GLN A 176 16.19 -12.85 -8.77
C GLN A 176 15.22 -12.26 -9.79
N ALA A 177 13.91 -12.28 -9.51
CA ALA A 177 12.91 -11.67 -10.38
C ALA A 177 13.08 -10.14 -10.48
N VAL A 178 13.39 -9.45 -9.38
CA VAL A 178 13.70 -8.01 -9.38
C VAL A 178 14.96 -7.73 -10.18
N HIS A 179 16.04 -8.49 -9.96
CA HIS A 179 17.30 -8.37 -10.69
C HIS A 179 17.14 -8.60 -12.19
N ASN A 180 16.21 -9.48 -12.59
CA ASN A 180 15.91 -9.77 -14.00
C ASN A 180 14.81 -8.86 -14.60
N SER A 181 14.29 -7.90 -13.83
CA SER A 181 13.25 -6.97 -14.29
C SER A 181 13.83 -5.65 -14.80
N ALA A 182 12.98 -4.80 -15.39
CA ALA A 182 13.40 -3.47 -15.81
C ALA A 182 13.64 -2.49 -14.63
N LEU A 183 13.52 -2.94 -13.37
CA LEU A 183 13.99 -2.22 -12.19
C LEU A 183 15.51 -2.26 -12.05
N PHE A 184 16.20 -3.25 -12.60
CA PHE A 184 17.67 -3.30 -12.54
C PHE A 184 18.28 -2.53 -13.71
N ASP A 185 19.13 -1.56 -13.40
CA ASP A 185 19.96 -0.87 -14.37
C ASP A 185 21.24 -1.66 -14.59
N THR A 186 21.45 -2.18 -15.80
CA THR A 186 22.58 -3.06 -16.11
C THR A 186 23.91 -2.33 -16.25
N GLU A 187 23.89 -1.02 -16.56
CA GLU A 187 25.09 -0.21 -16.72
C GLU A 187 25.63 0.20 -15.35
N LEU A 188 24.76 0.75 -14.50
CA LEU A 188 25.11 1.14 -13.13
C LEU A 188 25.18 -0.04 -12.17
N ARG A 189 24.55 -1.17 -12.52
CA ARG A 189 24.36 -2.33 -11.65
C ARG A 189 23.65 -1.96 -10.35
N MET A 190 22.56 -1.20 -10.48
CA MET A 190 21.79 -0.64 -9.37
C MET A 190 20.29 -0.75 -9.62
N TYR A 191 19.49 -0.76 -8.56
CA TYR A 191 18.03 -0.74 -8.70
C TYR A 191 17.48 0.68 -8.85
N LYS A 192 16.73 0.88 -9.94
CA LYS A 192 15.90 2.06 -10.17
C LYS A 192 14.69 2.05 -9.26
N LEU A 193 14.14 3.23 -8.99
CA LEU A 193 12.93 3.39 -8.20
C LEU A 193 11.71 2.70 -8.85
N ASN A 194 11.63 2.76 -10.17
CA ASN A 194 10.50 2.27 -10.95
C ASN A 194 10.89 1.94 -12.40
N GLU A 195 10.03 1.19 -13.07
CA GLU A 195 10.05 0.96 -14.51
C GLU A 195 9.52 2.18 -15.28
N SER A 196 9.65 2.16 -16.60
CA SER A 196 9.31 3.32 -17.41
C SER A 196 7.84 3.72 -17.33
N LEU A 197 7.60 4.97 -16.92
CA LEU A 197 6.27 5.58 -16.87
C LEU A 197 5.87 6.25 -18.19
N LYS A 198 6.66 6.09 -19.26
CA LYS A 198 6.46 6.81 -20.53
C LYS A 198 5.07 6.58 -21.14
N SER A 199 4.51 5.38 -20.99
CA SER A 199 3.18 5.03 -21.49
C SER A 199 2.04 5.36 -20.51
N CYS A 200 2.36 5.81 -19.30
CA CYS A 200 1.36 6.12 -18.29
C CYS A 200 0.72 7.50 -18.54
N SER A 201 -0.56 7.61 -18.18
CA SER A 201 -1.27 8.90 -18.21
C SER A 201 -0.64 9.89 -17.22
N PRO A 202 -0.53 11.19 -17.52
CA PRO A 202 -0.09 12.22 -16.56
C PRO A 202 -0.93 12.28 -15.27
N LYS A 203 -2.14 11.69 -15.33
CA LYS A 203 -3.02 11.46 -14.20
C LYS A 203 -2.37 10.71 -13.02
N ILE A 204 -1.36 9.87 -13.26
CA ILE A 204 -0.71 9.09 -12.19
C ILE A 204 0.11 9.95 -11.22
N GLY A 205 0.22 11.25 -11.48
CA GLY A 205 0.92 12.20 -10.63
C GLY A 205 2.20 12.71 -11.28
N ARG A 206 2.90 13.57 -10.54
CA ARG A 206 4.04 14.33 -11.07
C ARG A 206 5.23 13.47 -11.50
N ALA A 207 5.33 12.23 -11.00
CA ALA A 207 6.44 11.34 -11.33
C ALA A 207 6.57 11.15 -12.86
N GLN A 208 5.45 11.03 -13.57
CA GLN A 208 5.44 10.90 -15.04
C GLN A 208 6.01 12.14 -15.76
N MET A 209 5.99 13.30 -15.13
CA MET A 209 6.47 14.56 -15.71
C MET A 209 7.99 14.75 -15.59
N PHE A 210 8.66 14.02 -14.69
CA PHE A 210 10.11 14.10 -14.58
C PHE A 210 10.77 13.33 -15.72
N THR A 211 11.90 13.86 -16.21
CA THR A 211 12.76 13.14 -17.16
C THR A 211 13.22 11.82 -16.54
N ARG A 212 13.32 10.77 -17.36
CA ARG A 212 13.83 9.46 -16.92
C ARG A 212 15.21 9.61 -16.29
N GLY A 213 15.44 8.95 -15.16
CA GLY A 213 16.66 9.06 -14.37
C GLY A 213 16.65 10.21 -13.35
N TRP A 214 15.58 11.00 -13.29
CA TRP A 214 15.49 12.19 -12.44
C TRP A 214 14.34 12.09 -11.44
N PHE A 215 14.58 12.53 -10.20
CA PHE A 215 13.64 12.46 -9.07
C PHE A 215 12.91 11.11 -9.00
N GLU A 216 11.58 11.08 -8.93
CA GLU A 216 10.81 9.85 -8.73
C GLU A 216 10.54 9.05 -10.04
N ASN A 217 11.28 9.31 -11.14
CA ASN A 217 11.08 8.60 -12.41
C ASN A 217 12.34 7.89 -12.92
N GLU A 218 12.39 6.56 -12.77
CA GLU A 218 13.49 5.70 -13.24
C GLU A 218 14.88 6.08 -12.71
N SER A 219 14.96 6.87 -11.64
CA SER A 219 16.23 7.24 -11.02
C SER A 219 16.76 6.13 -10.12
N ILE A 220 18.07 6.16 -9.88
CA ILE A 220 18.67 5.43 -8.77
C ILE A 220 18.38 6.18 -7.47
N TRP A 221 17.31 5.77 -6.78
CA TRP A 221 16.87 6.42 -5.57
C TRP A 221 17.46 5.74 -4.33
N LEU A 222 18.64 6.21 -3.91
CA LEU A 222 19.45 5.56 -2.86
C LEU A 222 18.65 5.17 -1.61
N HIS A 223 17.74 6.02 -1.15
CA HIS A 223 16.90 5.71 0.01
C HIS A 223 16.06 4.44 -0.20
N MET A 224 15.49 4.24 -1.39
CA MET A 224 14.70 3.04 -1.66
C MET A 224 15.60 1.83 -1.92
N SER A 225 16.69 2.00 -2.65
CA SER A 225 17.68 0.93 -2.89
C SER A 225 18.27 0.42 -1.57
N TYR A 226 18.55 1.30 -0.60
CA TYR A 226 19.10 0.91 0.70
C TYR A 226 18.06 0.19 1.55
N LYS A 227 16.79 0.62 1.50
CA LYS A 227 15.70 -0.13 2.13
C LYS A 227 15.60 -1.53 1.55
N TYR A 228 15.71 -1.68 0.23
CA TYR A 228 15.69 -2.99 -0.42
C TYR A 228 16.84 -3.89 0.07
N LEU A 229 18.08 -3.39 0.07
CA LEU A 229 19.23 -4.11 0.61
C LEU A 229 19.04 -4.51 2.09
N LEU A 230 18.49 -3.62 2.91
CA LEU A 230 18.19 -3.92 4.30
C LEU A 230 17.20 -5.08 4.44
N GLU A 231 16.18 -5.14 3.56
CA GLU A 231 15.24 -6.26 3.61
C GLU A 231 15.87 -7.57 3.11
N LEU A 232 16.80 -7.55 2.15
CA LEU A 232 17.59 -8.75 1.80
C LEU A 232 18.32 -9.31 3.03
N LEU A 233 19.00 -8.45 3.79
CA LEU A 233 19.66 -8.84 5.05
C LEU A 233 18.67 -9.41 6.06
N ARG A 234 17.53 -8.74 6.29
CA ARG A 234 16.52 -9.18 7.25
C ARG A 234 15.90 -10.53 6.88
N CYS A 235 15.78 -10.83 5.60
CA CYS A 235 15.32 -12.12 5.10
C CYS A 235 16.43 -13.19 5.01
N GLY A 236 17.67 -12.88 5.43
CA GLY A 236 18.78 -13.84 5.45
C GLY A 236 19.46 -14.08 4.10
N LEU A 237 19.33 -13.14 3.16
CA LEU A 237 20.05 -13.14 1.87
C LEU A 237 21.35 -12.34 2.02
N VAL A 238 22.25 -12.86 2.85
CA VAL A 238 23.49 -12.17 3.22
C VAL A 238 24.45 -12.12 2.03
N GLU A 239 24.55 -13.22 1.29
CA GLU A 239 25.41 -13.31 0.12
C GLU A 239 24.97 -12.33 -0.97
N GLU A 240 23.68 -12.34 -1.31
CA GLU A 240 23.09 -11.45 -2.32
C GLU A 240 23.19 -9.97 -1.88
N PHE A 241 22.98 -9.68 -0.59
CA PHE A 241 23.22 -8.34 -0.06
C PHE A 241 24.65 -7.85 -0.32
N PHE A 242 25.68 -8.66 -0.03
CA PHE A 242 27.07 -8.25 -0.21
C PHE A 242 27.48 -8.18 -1.68
N GLU A 243 26.81 -8.92 -2.55
CA GLU A 243 26.99 -8.79 -4.00
C GLU A 243 26.52 -7.41 -4.47
N ASP A 244 25.28 -7.04 -4.14
CA ASP A 244 24.70 -5.76 -4.54
C ASP A 244 25.33 -4.57 -3.82
N ALA A 245 25.72 -4.72 -2.55
CA ALA A 245 26.28 -3.63 -1.74
C ALA A 245 27.51 -2.99 -2.41
N LYS A 246 28.31 -3.77 -3.15
CA LYS A 246 29.53 -3.31 -3.85
C LYS A 246 29.25 -2.24 -4.91
N THR A 247 28.08 -2.28 -5.53
CA THR A 247 27.68 -1.30 -6.56
C THR A 247 26.63 -0.33 -6.04
N MET A 248 25.90 -0.71 -4.99
CA MET A 248 24.76 0.08 -4.51
C MET A 248 25.07 1.03 -3.36
N LEU A 249 26.01 0.70 -2.46
CA LEU A 249 26.34 1.57 -1.34
C LEU A 249 27.44 2.56 -1.75
N VAL A 250 27.17 3.85 -1.54
CA VAL A 250 28.08 4.96 -1.87
C VAL A 250 29.54 4.73 -1.44
N PRO A 251 29.85 4.19 -0.23
CA PRO A 251 31.24 3.94 0.18
C PRO A 251 32.05 2.98 -0.71
N PHE A 252 31.41 2.17 -1.55
CA PHE A 252 32.07 1.24 -2.46
C PHE A 252 32.08 1.70 -3.92
N MET A 253 31.43 2.83 -4.22
CA MET A 253 31.39 3.39 -5.57
C MET A 253 32.71 4.08 -5.92
N ASP A 254 33.06 4.07 -7.20
CA ASP A 254 34.15 4.91 -7.73
C ASP A 254 33.73 6.39 -7.63
N PRO A 255 34.46 7.25 -6.89
CA PRO A 255 34.17 8.68 -6.78
C PRO A 255 34.13 9.41 -8.13
N ALA A 256 34.90 8.93 -9.12
CA ALA A 256 34.90 9.50 -10.48
C ALA A 256 33.57 9.23 -11.21
N VAL A 257 32.92 8.09 -10.92
CA VAL A 257 31.60 7.73 -11.47
C VAL A 257 30.48 8.39 -10.66
N TYR A 258 30.58 8.37 -9.32
CA TYR A 258 29.58 8.97 -8.43
C TYR A 258 29.54 10.50 -8.52
N GLY A 259 30.67 11.13 -8.88
CA GLY A 259 30.81 12.57 -9.02
C GLY A 259 30.94 13.32 -7.68
N ARG A 260 31.15 12.59 -6.58
CA ARG A 260 31.38 13.12 -5.21
C ARG A 260 32.32 12.19 -4.43
N SER A 261 32.92 12.74 -3.37
CA SER A 261 33.70 11.97 -2.38
C SER A 261 32.82 11.40 -1.27
#